data_AF-A0A1D7XYP4-F1
#
_entry.id   AF-A0A1D7XYP4-F1
#
_cell.length_a   1.000
_cell.length_b   1.000
_cell.length_c   1.000
_cell.angle_alpha   90.00
_cell.angle_beta   90.00
_cell.angle_gamma   90.00
#
_symmetry.space_group_name_H-M   'P 1'
#
loop_
_entity.id
_entity.type
_entity.pdbx_description
1 polymer ?
#
loop_
_entity_poly.entity_id
_entity_poly.type
_entity_poly.pdbx_seq_one_letter_code
_entity_poly.pdbx_strand_id
1 'polypeptide(L)'
;MKKYIIYIGLVVVGLVLGWFLFGNSSNEKTEHNHSEMAKTNQIWTCSMHPQIMLPEAGDCPICGMDLIPAETTAMGLSADQFKLTDNAIALANIQTSVVGESVMENSGIKLSGKIVENEEANAVQVSYFSGRIEKLNVNFTGEKIRKGQLLATVYSPELYAAQQELITAISLKESQPALYKAVRNKLKLWKLSDSQINQIETSRKVQENVPIYATVSGTVSKKLVEQGDYIKQGQPLLKISNLNTVWANFDVYENQIDLFKKGQNISITTNAYPKKKFKAKVDFIDPILDANTRTVKLRAVLNNTNNTFKPGMFVKGVLKRRGLSSMKMLLKIPASAVLWTGVRSVVYVKSTANEPVFEMKEIVLGTKLGGYYEVIEGLNSGDEIVTNGTFTVDAAAQLQGKKSMMNKEGGKTMTGHEGHLGMMEPMSSMDTHFNMNERMKVSKEFQNQLKKVFDRYITLKNSLIEDNSEEVVKDAKKLLSDLSKVDMKLLNMDAHSNWMPLEKALKKAVNSISSDIVAQRKQFKQLSKHLTTAIELFGINAEIYQQFCPMADNNKGAHWLSKKEKVINPYFGQSMLKCGEVKQVIK
;
A
#
# COMPACT_ATOMS: atom_id res chain seq x y z
N MET A 1 25.81 -50.07 -75.47
CA MET A 1 27.12 -49.96 -74.78
C MET A 1 27.54 -48.53 -74.38
N LYS A 2 26.78 -47.45 -74.65
CA LYS A 2 27.15 -46.07 -74.25
C LYS A 2 26.57 -45.54 -72.92
N LYS A 3 25.57 -46.22 -72.31
CA LYS A 3 24.98 -45.78 -71.02
C LYS A 3 25.74 -46.29 -69.78
N TYR A 4 26.35 -47.47 -69.84
CA TYR A 4 27.14 -48.03 -68.72
C TYR A 4 28.44 -47.26 -68.45
N ILE A 5 29.04 -46.66 -69.49
CA ILE A 5 30.25 -45.83 -69.36
C ILE A 5 29.99 -44.56 -68.52
N ILE A 6 28.78 -43.99 -68.63
CA ILE A 6 28.40 -42.79 -67.87
C ILE A 6 28.18 -43.12 -66.38
N TYR A 7 27.56 -44.26 -66.08
CA TYR A 7 27.38 -44.71 -64.69
C TYR A 7 28.70 -45.10 -64.01
N ILE A 8 29.62 -45.72 -64.75
CA ILE A 8 30.98 -46.02 -64.24
C ILE A 8 31.75 -44.71 -64.00
N GLY A 9 31.62 -43.73 -64.89
CA GLY A 9 32.22 -42.40 -64.70
C GLY A 9 31.73 -41.69 -63.43
N LEU A 10 30.43 -41.75 -63.13
CA LEU A 10 29.86 -41.16 -61.91
C LEU A 10 30.34 -41.86 -60.62
N VAL A 11 30.49 -43.18 -60.64
CA VAL A 11 31.03 -43.94 -59.49
C VAL A 11 32.50 -43.63 -59.25
N VAL A 12 33.30 -43.52 -60.31
CA VAL A 12 34.72 -43.16 -60.20
C VAL A 12 34.89 -41.73 -59.68
N VAL A 13 34.11 -40.78 -60.17
CA VAL A 13 34.12 -39.39 -59.66
C VAL A 13 33.68 -39.33 -58.19
N GLY A 14 32.67 -40.12 -57.80
CA GLY A 14 32.25 -40.23 -56.40
C GLY A 14 33.33 -40.81 -55.48
N LEU A 15 34.06 -41.84 -55.92
CA LEU A 15 35.17 -42.44 -55.17
C LEU A 15 36.37 -41.49 -55.05
N VAL A 16 36.68 -40.74 -56.10
CA VAL A 16 37.77 -39.74 -56.08
C VAL A 16 37.43 -38.57 -55.15
N LEU A 17 36.19 -38.08 -55.17
CA LEU A 17 35.73 -37.04 -54.25
C LEU A 17 35.66 -37.52 -52.80
N GLY A 18 35.25 -38.78 -52.59
CA GLY A 18 35.27 -39.41 -51.26
C GLY A 18 36.68 -39.55 -50.69
N TRP A 19 37.66 -39.93 -51.50
CA TRP A 19 39.06 -40.00 -51.09
C TRP A 19 39.67 -38.62 -50.82
N PHE A 20 39.28 -37.59 -51.57
CA PHE A 20 39.78 -36.22 -51.35
C PHE A 20 39.22 -35.58 -50.07
N LEU A 21 37.98 -35.92 -49.68
CA LEU A 21 37.33 -35.36 -48.49
C LEU A 21 37.63 -36.12 -47.19
N PHE A 22 37.96 -37.41 -47.26
CA PHE A 22 38.20 -38.25 -46.07
C PHE A 22 39.62 -38.87 -46.00
N GLY A 23 40.47 -38.64 -46.99
CA GLY A 23 41.76 -39.33 -47.16
C GLY A 23 42.94 -38.80 -46.32
N ASN A 24 42.72 -37.85 -45.42
CA ASN A 24 43.81 -37.31 -44.58
C ASN A 24 43.61 -37.65 -43.09
N SER A 25 43.53 -38.96 -42.78
CA SER A 25 43.87 -39.47 -41.44
C SER A 25 45.25 -40.12 -41.51
N SER A 26 46.29 -39.36 -41.19
CA SER A 26 47.62 -39.89 -40.97
C SER A 26 47.61 -40.81 -39.75
N ASN A 27 47.93 -42.07 -40.00
CA ASN A 27 48.22 -43.09 -39.01
C ASN A 27 49.65 -42.85 -38.52
N GLU A 28 49.83 -42.13 -37.41
CA GLU A 28 51.12 -42.05 -36.73
C GLU A 28 51.05 -42.88 -35.44
N LYS A 29 51.77 -43.99 -35.46
CA LYS A 29 52.05 -44.83 -34.29
C LYS A 29 52.86 -43.99 -33.31
N THR A 30 52.34 -43.77 -32.11
CA THR A 30 53.11 -43.20 -31.01
C THR A 30 53.83 -44.33 -30.28
N GLU A 31 55.15 -44.38 -30.46
CA GLU A 31 56.06 -45.05 -29.53
C GLU A 31 55.96 -44.38 -28.15
N HIS A 32 55.96 -45.18 -27.09
CA HIS A 32 56.08 -44.69 -25.72
C HIS A 32 57.49 -44.16 -25.48
N ASN A 33 57.68 -42.85 -25.64
CA ASN A 33 58.89 -42.16 -25.18
C ASN A 33 58.59 -41.42 -23.87
N HIS A 34 59.07 -41.99 -22.76
CA HIS A 34 59.05 -41.34 -21.46
C HIS A 34 60.15 -40.28 -21.41
N SER A 35 59.81 -39.01 -21.65
CA SER A 35 60.33 -37.85 -20.91
C SER A 35 60.05 -36.56 -21.66
N GLU A 36 59.11 -35.75 -21.17
CA GLU A 36 59.41 -34.36 -20.81
C GLU A 36 58.28 -33.85 -19.91
N MET A 37 58.67 -33.45 -18.69
CA MET A 37 57.80 -32.84 -17.70
C MET A 37 57.39 -31.44 -18.15
N ALA A 38 56.14 -31.28 -18.56
CA ALA A 38 55.41 -30.04 -18.36
C ALA A 38 54.11 -30.39 -17.64
N LYS A 39 54.09 -30.22 -16.30
CA LYS A 39 52.89 -30.40 -15.47
C LYS A 39 51.87 -29.32 -15.85
N THR A 40 51.03 -29.58 -16.84
CA THR A 40 49.70 -28.98 -16.92
C THR A 40 48.84 -29.67 -15.86
N ASN A 41 48.55 -28.95 -14.78
CA ASN A 41 47.69 -29.40 -13.70
C ASN A 41 46.22 -29.38 -14.19
N GLN A 42 45.90 -30.20 -15.20
CA GLN A 42 44.58 -30.23 -15.83
C GLN A 42 43.65 -31.11 -15.00
N ILE A 43 42.63 -30.48 -14.41
CA ILE A 43 41.67 -31.14 -13.52
C ILE A 43 40.45 -31.55 -14.36
N TRP A 44 39.96 -32.76 -14.13
CA TRP A 44 38.83 -33.37 -14.84
C TRP A 44 37.61 -33.45 -13.92
N THR A 45 36.43 -33.16 -14.45
CA THR A 45 35.16 -33.11 -13.69
C THR A 45 34.01 -33.79 -14.42
N CYS A 46 32.99 -34.24 -13.68
CA CYS A 46 31.80 -34.89 -14.25
C CYS A 46 30.67 -33.86 -14.43
N SER A 47 30.04 -33.81 -15.61
CA SER A 47 28.91 -32.92 -15.89
C SER A 47 27.72 -33.07 -14.93
N MET A 48 27.54 -34.26 -14.35
CA MET A 48 26.48 -34.52 -13.36
C MET A 48 26.95 -34.40 -11.91
N HIS A 49 28.26 -34.58 -11.65
CA HIS A 49 28.84 -34.48 -10.31
C HIS A 49 30.08 -33.55 -10.35
N PRO A 50 29.86 -32.22 -10.46
CA PRO A 50 30.95 -31.24 -10.61
C PRO A 50 31.90 -31.16 -9.40
N GLN A 51 31.57 -31.87 -8.31
CA GLN A 51 32.36 -31.95 -7.09
C GLN A 51 33.53 -32.94 -7.22
N ILE A 52 33.48 -33.86 -8.20
CA ILE A 52 34.58 -34.76 -8.51
C ILE A 52 35.58 -34.00 -9.36
N MET A 53 36.80 -33.88 -8.84
CA MET A 53 37.91 -33.15 -9.43
C MET A 53 39.14 -34.07 -9.37
N LEU A 54 39.40 -34.77 -10.47
CA LEU A 54 40.48 -35.75 -10.56
C LEU A 54 41.62 -35.20 -11.44
N PRO A 55 42.88 -35.54 -11.12
CA PRO A 55 44.04 -35.07 -11.89
C PRO A 55 44.21 -35.79 -13.23
N GLU A 56 43.40 -36.82 -13.50
CA GLU A 56 43.49 -37.67 -14.69
C GLU A 56 42.11 -37.92 -15.31
N ALA A 57 42.09 -38.18 -16.63
CA ALA A 57 40.89 -38.57 -17.35
C ALA A 57 40.46 -39.98 -16.93
N GLY A 58 39.15 -40.21 -16.82
CA GLY A 58 38.58 -41.49 -16.42
C GLY A 58 37.08 -41.39 -16.17
N ASP A 59 36.50 -42.43 -15.58
CA ASP A 59 35.07 -42.48 -15.25
C ASP A 59 34.76 -41.82 -13.91
N CYS A 60 33.61 -41.15 -13.83
CA CYS A 60 33.12 -40.62 -12.57
C CYS A 60 32.83 -41.76 -11.57
N PRO A 61 33.43 -41.78 -10.36
CA PRO A 61 33.23 -42.85 -9.38
C PRO A 61 31.81 -42.91 -8.80
N ILE A 62 30.98 -41.88 -9.03
CA ILE A 62 29.59 -41.83 -8.55
C ILE A 62 28.62 -42.38 -9.61
N CYS A 63 28.78 -41.97 -10.88
CA CYS A 63 27.79 -42.28 -11.93
C CYS A 63 28.35 -43.02 -13.15
N GLY A 64 29.66 -43.29 -13.20
CA GLY A 64 30.31 -44.08 -14.25
C GLY A 64 30.32 -43.43 -15.64
N MET A 65 30.18 -42.11 -15.74
CA MET A 65 30.28 -41.36 -17.00
C MET A 65 31.68 -40.74 -17.14
N ASP A 66 32.17 -40.64 -18.37
CA ASP A 66 33.46 -40.02 -18.71
C ASP A 66 33.60 -38.62 -18.09
N LEU A 67 34.73 -38.37 -17.45
CA LEU A 67 35.11 -37.05 -16.95
C LEU A 67 35.51 -36.16 -18.13
N ILE A 68 35.10 -34.89 -18.07
CA ILE A 68 35.43 -33.85 -19.03
C ILE A 68 36.47 -32.87 -18.45
N PRO A 69 37.32 -32.23 -19.27
CA PRO A 69 38.30 -31.28 -18.77
C PRO A 69 37.60 -30.06 -18.14
N ALA A 70 37.93 -29.74 -16.89
CA ALA A 70 37.42 -28.55 -16.23
C ALA A 70 38.12 -27.30 -16.80
N GLU A 71 37.37 -26.35 -17.33
CA GLU A 71 37.90 -25.04 -17.72
C GLU A 71 38.37 -24.30 -16.46
N THR A 72 39.67 -24.31 -16.19
CA THR A 72 40.27 -23.53 -15.10
C THR A 72 40.27 -22.05 -15.47
N THR A 73 39.14 -21.35 -15.25
CA THR A 73 39.01 -19.89 -15.44
C THR A 73 39.38 -19.08 -14.19
N ALA A 74 40.26 -19.59 -13.33
CA ALA A 74 40.52 -19.04 -12.00
C ALA A 74 41.99 -18.61 -11.74
N MET A 75 42.80 -18.36 -12.77
CA MET A 75 44.10 -17.71 -12.55
C MET A 75 43.94 -16.19 -12.56
N GLY A 76 44.00 -15.57 -11.36
CA GLY A 76 44.08 -14.12 -11.19
C GLY A 76 42.83 -13.39 -10.68
N LEU A 77 41.74 -14.11 -10.39
CA LEU A 77 40.52 -13.52 -9.83
C LEU A 77 40.58 -13.43 -8.30
N SER A 78 40.03 -12.35 -7.74
CA SER A 78 39.86 -12.22 -6.28
C SER A 78 38.87 -13.27 -5.75
N ALA A 79 38.95 -13.61 -4.46
CA ALA A 79 38.12 -14.67 -3.86
C ALA A 79 36.62 -14.53 -4.15
N ASP A 80 36.11 -13.30 -4.20
CA ASP A 80 34.71 -12.95 -4.40
C ASP A 80 34.31 -12.68 -5.86
N GLN A 81 35.27 -12.75 -6.79
CA GLN A 81 35.04 -12.52 -8.22
C GLN A 81 34.80 -13.83 -8.96
N PHE A 82 33.95 -13.77 -9.97
CA PHE A 82 33.72 -14.85 -10.91
C PHE A 82 33.57 -14.35 -12.33
N LYS A 83 33.92 -15.21 -13.29
CA LYS A 83 33.84 -14.94 -14.72
C LYS A 83 32.69 -15.71 -15.33
N LEU A 84 31.90 -15.04 -16.17
CA LEU A 84 30.93 -15.68 -17.05
C LEU A 84 31.52 -15.84 -18.45
N THR A 85 31.07 -16.82 -19.21
CA THR A 85 31.45 -16.90 -20.64
C THR A 85 30.65 -15.87 -21.45
N ASP A 86 31.20 -15.41 -22.57
CA ASP A 86 30.51 -14.44 -23.44
C ASP A 86 29.17 -15.01 -23.97
N ASN A 87 29.14 -16.33 -24.20
CA ASN A 87 27.91 -17.05 -24.56
C ASN A 87 26.87 -17.01 -23.42
N ALA A 88 27.29 -17.19 -22.16
CA ALA A 88 26.39 -17.11 -21.02
C ALA A 88 25.80 -15.70 -20.85
N ILE A 89 26.59 -14.65 -21.11
CA ILE A 89 26.11 -13.26 -21.12
C ILE A 89 25.07 -13.03 -22.21
N ALA A 90 25.35 -13.49 -23.43
CA ALA A 90 24.45 -13.32 -24.56
C ALA A 90 23.12 -14.07 -24.35
N LEU A 91 23.18 -15.34 -23.90
CA LEU A 91 21.98 -16.15 -23.64
C LEU A 91 21.14 -15.61 -22.48
N ALA A 92 21.78 -15.10 -21.44
CA ALA A 92 21.09 -14.50 -20.29
C ALA A 92 20.65 -13.04 -20.52
N ASN A 93 20.96 -12.47 -21.69
CA ASN A 93 20.71 -11.06 -22.04
C ASN A 93 21.17 -10.10 -20.93
N ILE A 94 22.36 -10.35 -20.39
CA ILE A 94 22.92 -9.56 -19.29
C ILE A 94 23.29 -8.18 -19.84
N GLN A 95 22.75 -7.12 -19.22
CA GLN A 95 23.04 -5.74 -19.58
C GLN A 95 23.60 -4.99 -18.39
N THR A 96 24.62 -4.18 -18.63
CA THR A 96 25.27 -3.35 -17.62
C THR A 96 24.99 -1.87 -17.85
N SER A 97 25.11 -1.08 -16.79
CA SER A 97 25.01 0.38 -16.85
C SER A 97 26.02 1.00 -15.90
N VAL A 98 26.60 2.12 -16.31
CA VAL A 98 27.54 2.87 -15.47
C VAL A 98 26.77 3.70 -14.45
N VAL A 99 27.15 3.62 -13.18
CA VAL A 99 26.61 4.43 -12.10
C VAL A 99 27.01 5.88 -12.35
N GLY A 100 26.02 6.73 -12.64
CA GLY A 100 26.22 8.13 -12.93
C GLY A 100 25.64 9.06 -11.86
N GLU A 101 26.32 10.17 -11.63
CA GLU A 101 25.77 11.30 -10.89
C GLU A 101 24.77 12.04 -11.78
N SER A 102 23.51 12.14 -11.34
CA SER A 102 22.50 12.92 -12.07
C SER A 102 21.78 13.89 -11.16
N VAL A 103 21.66 15.14 -11.63
CA VAL A 103 20.78 16.13 -11.00
C VAL A 103 19.35 15.60 -11.09
N MET A 104 18.75 15.41 -9.93
CA MET A 104 17.43 14.81 -9.84
C MET A 104 16.38 15.85 -10.23
N GLU A 105 15.66 15.62 -11.33
CA GLU A 105 14.40 16.32 -11.56
C GLU A 105 13.46 15.94 -10.43
N ASN A 106 13.21 16.92 -9.56
CA ASN A 106 12.44 16.80 -8.34
C ASN A 106 11.02 16.32 -8.71
N SER A 107 10.76 15.01 -8.60
CA SER A 107 9.45 14.42 -8.83
C SER A 107 8.49 14.96 -7.77
N GLY A 108 7.75 16.00 -8.15
CA GLY A 108 6.87 16.71 -7.22
C GLY A 108 5.84 15.79 -6.58
N ILE A 109 5.47 16.08 -5.35
CA ILE A 109 4.44 15.35 -4.63
C ILE A 109 3.10 15.63 -5.30
N LYS A 110 2.39 14.56 -5.68
CA LYS A 110 1.08 14.62 -6.31
C LYS A 110 0.02 14.54 -5.22
N LEU A 111 -0.90 15.50 -5.22
CA LEU A 111 -2.05 15.54 -4.34
C LEU A 111 -3.33 15.43 -5.17
N SER A 112 -4.32 14.72 -4.64
CA SER A 112 -5.69 14.70 -5.15
C SER A 112 -6.56 15.62 -4.32
N GLY A 113 -7.58 16.20 -4.96
CA GLY A 113 -8.46 17.13 -4.29
C GLY A 113 -9.69 17.48 -5.10
N LYS A 114 -10.44 18.46 -4.62
CA LYS A 114 -11.63 19.01 -5.28
C LYS A 114 -11.69 20.52 -5.17
N ILE A 115 -12.32 21.14 -6.16
CA ILE A 115 -12.72 22.55 -6.10
C ILE A 115 -13.95 22.67 -5.20
N VAL A 116 -13.91 23.61 -4.26
CA VAL A 116 -15.04 23.98 -3.40
C VAL A 116 -15.31 25.48 -3.49
N GLU A 117 -16.49 25.88 -3.05
CA GLU A 117 -16.86 27.29 -2.92
C GLU A 117 -15.91 27.99 -1.94
N ASN A 118 -15.58 29.25 -2.20
CA ASN A 118 -14.90 30.08 -1.22
C ASN A 118 -15.91 30.48 -0.13
N GLU A 119 -15.83 29.85 1.04
CA GLU A 119 -16.76 30.12 2.14
C GLU A 119 -16.64 31.53 2.72
N GLU A 120 -15.46 32.15 2.62
CA GLU A 120 -15.25 33.56 3.03
C GLU A 120 -16.00 34.53 2.10
N ALA A 121 -16.31 34.10 0.88
CA ALA A 121 -17.05 34.88 -0.11
C ALA A 121 -18.54 34.50 -0.20
N ASN A 122 -19.03 33.70 0.76
CA ASN A 122 -20.43 33.35 0.87
C ASN A 122 -21.18 34.38 1.72
N ALA A 123 -22.41 34.69 1.31
CA ALA A 123 -23.32 35.57 2.01
C ALA A 123 -24.70 34.92 2.11
N VAL A 124 -25.35 35.12 3.26
CA VAL A 124 -26.72 34.66 3.47
C VAL A 124 -27.64 35.87 3.38
N GLN A 125 -28.58 35.82 2.44
CA GLN A 125 -29.64 36.80 2.36
C GLN A 125 -30.73 36.42 3.35
N VAL A 126 -31.01 37.31 4.30
CA VAL A 126 -32.07 37.15 5.30
C VAL A 126 -33.23 38.13 5.05
N SER A 127 -34.38 37.84 5.64
CA SER A 127 -35.45 38.83 5.77
C SER A 127 -35.20 39.78 6.93
N TYR A 128 -35.54 41.06 6.76
CA TYR A 128 -35.45 42.07 7.83
C TYR A 128 -36.78 42.32 8.54
N PHE A 129 -37.85 41.67 8.08
CA PHE A 129 -39.20 41.80 8.63
C PHE A 129 -39.97 40.48 8.43
N SER A 130 -41.06 40.31 9.17
CA SER A 130 -41.90 39.12 9.08
C SER A 130 -43.00 39.30 8.02
N GLY A 131 -43.40 38.25 7.33
CA GLY A 131 -44.47 38.33 6.32
C GLY A 131 -44.61 37.08 5.47
N ARG A 132 -45.57 37.07 4.54
CA ARG A 132 -45.77 35.99 3.57
C ARG A 132 -45.13 36.34 2.22
N ILE A 133 -44.37 35.43 1.64
CA ILE A 133 -43.81 35.59 0.30
C ILE A 133 -44.93 35.46 -0.73
N GLU A 134 -45.31 36.57 -1.36
CA GLU A 134 -46.33 36.59 -2.41
C GLU A 134 -45.74 36.16 -3.77
N LYS A 135 -44.50 36.59 -4.05
CA LYS A 135 -43.78 36.23 -5.27
C LYS A 135 -42.30 36.09 -4.96
N LEU A 136 -41.70 35.00 -5.44
CA LEU A 136 -40.27 34.78 -5.42
C LEU A 136 -39.75 34.88 -6.85
N ASN A 137 -38.85 35.83 -7.13
CA ASN A 137 -38.29 36.06 -8.46
C ASN A 137 -37.10 35.14 -8.77
N VAL A 138 -36.51 34.51 -7.75
CA VAL A 138 -35.40 33.56 -7.89
C VAL A 138 -35.96 32.15 -7.97
N ASN A 139 -35.80 31.50 -9.12
CA ASN A 139 -36.53 30.27 -9.42
C ASN A 139 -35.77 29.00 -9.00
N PHE A 140 -34.44 28.99 -9.16
CA PHE A 140 -33.63 27.78 -8.99
C PHE A 140 -32.21 28.06 -8.46
N THR A 141 -31.59 27.03 -7.86
CA THR A 141 -30.18 27.07 -7.44
C THR A 141 -29.24 27.11 -8.64
N GLY A 142 -28.22 27.96 -8.59
CA GLY A 142 -27.28 28.20 -9.70
C GLY A 142 -27.57 29.48 -10.49
N GLU A 143 -28.70 30.16 -10.21
CA GLU A 143 -29.02 31.45 -10.79
C GLU A 143 -28.04 32.54 -10.31
N LYS A 144 -27.66 33.47 -11.22
CA LYS A 144 -26.81 34.61 -10.88
C LYS A 144 -27.65 35.79 -10.44
N ILE A 145 -27.28 36.38 -9.30
CA ILE A 145 -27.93 37.54 -8.71
C ILE A 145 -26.95 38.72 -8.69
N ARG A 146 -27.48 39.91 -8.97
CA ARG A 146 -26.75 41.18 -8.80
C ARG A 146 -27.25 41.92 -7.56
N LYS A 147 -26.35 42.61 -6.85
CA LYS A 147 -26.72 43.55 -5.79
C LYS A 147 -27.76 44.55 -6.30
N GLY A 148 -28.84 44.72 -5.56
CA GLY A 148 -29.99 45.55 -5.93
C GLY A 148 -31.05 44.85 -6.79
N GLN A 149 -30.85 43.59 -7.20
CA GLN A 149 -31.87 42.83 -7.91
C GLN A 149 -33.05 42.50 -6.99
N LEU A 150 -34.27 42.57 -7.51
CA LEU A 150 -35.49 42.16 -6.80
C LEU A 150 -35.49 40.64 -6.62
N LEU A 151 -35.55 40.19 -5.37
CA LEU A 151 -35.53 38.78 -5.00
C LEU A 151 -36.93 38.23 -4.74
N ALA A 152 -37.73 38.96 -3.97
CA ALA A 152 -39.07 38.56 -3.59
C ALA A 152 -39.95 39.78 -3.29
N THR A 153 -41.25 39.61 -3.38
CA THR A 153 -42.23 40.55 -2.82
C THR A 153 -42.95 39.88 -1.67
N VAL A 154 -43.02 40.58 -0.53
CA VAL A 154 -43.53 40.02 0.72
C VAL A 154 -44.66 40.89 1.25
N TYR A 155 -45.77 40.26 1.59
CA TYR A 155 -46.86 40.89 2.33
C TYR A 155 -46.54 40.83 3.83
N SER A 156 -46.42 42.00 4.47
CA SER A 156 -46.10 42.11 5.90
C SER A 156 -47.13 42.97 6.62
N PRO A 157 -47.96 42.39 7.50
CA PRO A 157 -48.91 43.15 8.32
C PRO A 157 -48.21 44.19 9.21
N GLU A 158 -47.04 43.85 9.74
CA GLU A 158 -46.25 44.74 10.60
C GLU A 158 -45.74 45.96 9.83
N LEU A 159 -45.23 45.77 8.60
CA LEU A 159 -44.83 46.88 7.74
C LEU A 159 -46.02 47.69 7.27
N TYR A 160 -47.17 47.07 7.02
CA TYR A 160 -48.40 47.79 6.67
C TYR A 160 -48.79 48.77 7.77
N ALA A 161 -48.85 48.30 9.03
CA ALA A 161 -49.16 49.13 10.18
C ALA A 161 -48.14 50.27 10.37
N ALA A 162 -46.85 49.97 10.25
CA ALA A 162 -45.80 50.97 10.39
C ALA A 162 -45.78 52.02 9.27
N GLN A 163 -46.20 51.67 8.06
CA GLN A 163 -46.39 52.64 6.98
C GLN A 163 -47.55 53.59 7.30
N GLN A 164 -48.64 53.09 7.87
CA GLN A 164 -49.74 53.93 8.33
C GLN A 164 -49.29 54.89 9.45
N GLU A 165 -48.50 54.39 10.41
CA GLU A 165 -47.86 55.23 11.43
C GLU A 165 -47.01 56.35 10.81
N LEU A 166 -46.20 56.04 9.78
CA LEU A 166 -45.40 57.04 9.08
C LEU A 166 -46.29 58.09 8.42
N ILE A 167 -47.33 57.67 7.70
CA ILE A 167 -48.25 58.57 7.01
C ILE A 167 -48.93 59.53 7.99
N THR A 168 -49.34 59.03 9.16
CA THR A 168 -49.87 59.87 10.24
C THR A 168 -48.80 60.79 10.82
N ALA A 169 -47.57 60.33 11.02
CA ALA A 169 -46.48 61.14 11.56
C ALA A 169 -46.03 62.28 10.62
N ILE A 170 -46.27 62.18 9.31
CA ILE A 170 -45.96 63.26 8.35
C ILE A 170 -46.74 64.54 8.66
N SER A 171 -48.00 64.45 9.10
CA SER A 171 -48.78 65.66 9.45
C SER A 171 -48.25 66.36 10.71
N LEU A 172 -47.52 65.63 11.55
CA LEU A 172 -46.88 66.13 12.77
C LEU A 172 -45.41 66.52 12.56
N LYS A 173 -44.93 66.57 11.31
CA LYS A 173 -43.52 66.81 11.01
C LYS A 173 -43.02 68.17 11.51
N GLU A 174 -43.83 69.21 11.37
CA GLU A 174 -43.51 70.57 11.82
C GLU A 174 -43.70 70.74 13.34
N SER A 175 -44.74 70.14 13.91
CA SER A 175 -45.07 70.28 15.34
C SER A 175 -44.27 69.36 16.25
N GLN A 176 -43.88 68.16 15.77
CA GLN A 176 -43.16 67.12 16.53
C GLN A 176 -42.09 66.43 15.65
N PRO A 177 -41.00 67.14 15.29
CA PRO A 177 -39.98 66.61 14.38
C PRO A 177 -39.25 65.38 14.92
N ALA A 178 -39.13 65.23 16.25
CA ALA A 178 -38.52 64.07 16.89
C ALA A 178 -39.35 62.79 16.68
N LEU A 179 -40.68 62.88 16.75
CA LEU A 179 -41.59 61.75 16.53
C LEU A 179 -41.53 61.28 15.08
N TYR A 180 -41.62 62.20 14.12
CA TYR A 180 -41.46 61.88 12.69
C TYR A 180 -40.13 61.17 12.41
N LYS A 181 -39.02 61.69 12.95
CA LYS A 181 -37.70 61.05 12.81
C LYS A 181 -37.67 59.65 13.44
N ALA A 182 -38.30 59.44 14.59
CA ALA A 182 -38.35 58.13 15.25
C ALA A 182 -39.10 57.09 14.40
N VAL A 183 -40.27 57.43 13.87
CA VAL A 183 -41.05 56.54 13.01
C VAL A 183 -40.31 56.26 11.70
N ARG A 184 -39.69 57.28 11.10
CA ARG A 184 -38.87 57.12 9.90
C ARG A 184 -37.68 56.18 10.14
N ASN A 185 -37.03 56.31 11.30
CA ASN A 185 -35.92 55.44 11.69
C ASN A 185 -36.37 53.99 11.95
N LYS A 186 -37.58 53.77 12.47
CA LYS A 186 -38.17 52.42 12.64
C LYS A 186 -38.20 51.65 11.31
N LEU A 187 -38.67 52.28 10.23
CA LEU A 187 -38.67 51.66 8.89
C LEU A 187 -37.26 51.44 8.33
N LYS A 188 -36.30 52.33 8.62
CA LYS A 188 -34.88 52.13 8.25
C LYS A 188 -34.25 50.93 8.93
N LEU A 189 -34.63 50.63 10.17
CA LEU A 189 -34.11 49.46 10.90
C LEU A 189 -34.52 48.15 10.21
N TRP A 190 -35.69 48.11 9.57
CA TRP A 190 -36.12 47.02 8.69
C TRP A 190 -35.52 47.06 7.28
N LYS A 191 -34.49 47.88 7.08
CA LYS A 191 -33.72 48.03 5.84
C LYS A 191 -34.54 48.49 4.62
N LEU A 192 -35.68 49.16 4.84
CA LEU A 192 -36.29 49.93 3.77
C LEU A 192 -35.32 51.05 3.36
N SER A 193 -35.06 51.15 2.06
CA SER A 193 -34.19 52.21 1.51
C SER A 193 -34.84 53.58 1.68
N ASP A 194 -34.02 54.64 1.75
CA ASP A 194 -34.54 56.01 1.78
C ASP A 194 -35.45 56.31 0.57
N SER A 195 -35.18 55.70 -0.59
CA SER A 195 -36.04 55.79 -1.77
C SER A 195 -37.43 55.20 -1.54
N GLN A 196 -37.52 54.01 -0.94
CA GLN A 196 -38.81 53.38 -0.62
C GLN A 196 -39.59 54.19 0.41
N ILE A 197 -38.91 54.67 1.46
CA ILE A 197 -39.54 55.49 2.50
C ILE A 197 -40.05 56.80 1.89
N ASN A 198 -39.24 57.50 1.09
CA ASN A 198 -39.66 58.74 0.43
C ASN A 198 -40.83 58.52 -0.55
N GLN A 199 -40.90 57.37 -1.20
CA GLN A 199 -42.03 57.02 -2.06
C GLN A 199 -43.32 56.83 -1.26
N ILE A 200 -43.25 56.22 -0.07
CA ILE A 200 -44.40 56.12 0.85
C ILE A 200 -44.82 57.52 1.33
N GLU A 201 -43.85 58.36 1.72
CA GLU A 201 -44.11 59.74 2.17
C GLU A 201 -44.79 60.59 1.09
N THR A 202 -44.30 60.49 -0.15
CA THR A 202 -44.81 61.29 -1.29
C THR A 202 -46.15 60.79 -1.79
N SER A 203 -46.33 59.46 -1.89
CA SER A 203 -47.58 58.87 -2.37
C SER A 203 -48.71 58.92 -1.34
N ARG A 204 -48.37 59.01 -0.04
CA ARG A 204 -49.30 58.90 1.10
C ARG A 204 -50.20 57.66 1.04
N LYS A 205 -49.72 56.59 0.40
CA LYS A 205 -50.40 55.31 0.28
C LYS A 205 -49.53 54.21 0.84
N VAL A 206 -50.16 53.30 1.59
CA VAL A 206 -49.49 52.10 2.11
C VAL A 206 -49.25 51.12 0.96
N GLN A 207 -48.07 50.51 0.95
CA GLN A 207 -47.71 49.41 0.07
C GLN A 207 -47.94 48.08 0.78
N GLU A 208 -48.86 47.27 0.24
CA GLU A 208 -49.14 45.93 0.77
C GLU A 208 -47.97 44.97 0.52
N ASN A 209 -47.39 45.03 -0.68
CA ASN A 209 -46.30 44.16 -1.11
C ASN A 209 -44.97 44.91 -1.09
N VAL A 210 -44.08 44.52 -0.18
CA VAL A 210 -42.78 45.17 0.00
C VAL A 210 -41.71 44.36 -0.74
N PRO A 211 -40.92 44.98 -1.63
CA PRO A 211 -39.86 44.29 -2.35
C PRO A 211 -38.62 44.06 -1.46
N ILE A 212 -38.09 42.85 -1.49
CA ILE A 212 -36.79 42.47 -0.91
C ILE A 212 -35.75 42.46 -2.02
N TYR A 213 -34.71 43.26 -1.86
CA TYR A 213 -33.60 43.35 -2.81
C TYR A 213 -32.35 42.62 -2.31
N ALA A 214 -31.53 42.15 -3.25
CA ALA A 214 -30.26 41.51 -2.96
C ALA A 214 -29.24 42.52 -2.39
N THR A 215 -28.63 42.21 -1.25
CA THR A 215 -27.57 43.06 -0.66
C THR A 215 -26.19 42.80 -1.27
N VAL A 216 -26.03 41.66 -1.96
CA VAL A 216 -24.78 41.16 -2.52
C VAL A 216 -25.00 40.58 -3.93
N SER A 217 -23.92 40.50 -4.70
CA SER A 217 -23.90 39.82 -6.00
C SER A 217 -23.26 38.44 -5.86
N GLY A 218 -23.76 37.44 -6.59
CA GLY A 218 -23.18 36.09 -6.60
C GLY A 218 -24.09 35.07 -7.27
N THR A 219 -23.85 33.79 -6.99
CA THR A 219 -24.65 32.68 -7.51
C THR A 219 -25.43 32.04 -6.37
N VAL A 220 -26.71 31.72 -6.56
CA VAL A 220 -27.53 31.03 -5.56
C VAL A 220 -26.99 29.62 -5.33
N SER A 221 -26.41 29.35 -4.16
CA SER A 221 -25.97 28.00 -3.79
C SER A 221 -27.07 27.19 -3.13
N LYS A 222 -27.93 27.84 -2.33
CA LYS A 222 -29.11 27.20 -1.72
C LYS A 222 -30.30 28.16 -1.72
N LYS A 223 -31.47 27.63 -2.08
CA LYS A 223 -32.77 28.28 -1.91
C LYS A 223 -33.42 27.68 -0.65
N LEU A 224 -33.78 28.52 0.32
CA LEU A 224 -34.28 28.07 1.65
C LEU A 224 -35.75 28.41 1.88
N VAL A 225 -36.38 29.11 0.94
CA VAL A 225 -37.79 29.52 0.98
C VAL A 225 -38.41 29.31 -0.39
N GLU A 226 -39.72 29.11 -0.40
CA GLU A 226 -40.56 29.00 -1.58
C GLU A 226 -41.64 30.10 -1.60
N GLN A 227 -42.28 30.27 -2.75
CA GLN A 227 -43.42 31.17 -2.85
C GLN A 227 -44.59 30.64 -1.99
N GLY A 228 -45.22 31.54 -1.23
CA GLY A 228 -46.27 31.21 -0.27
C GLY A 228 -45.78 31.02 1.17
N ASP A 229 -44.48 30.85 1.37
CA ASP A 229 -43.92 30.68 2.72
C ASP A 229 -44.12 31.91 3.60
N TYR A 230 -44.35 31.66 4.90
CA TYR A 230 -44.31 32.71 5.91
C TYR A 230 -42.90 32.80 6.51
N ILE A 231 -42.29 33.97 6.38
CA ILE A 231 -40.92 34.23 6.83
C ILE A 231 -40.92 35.11 8.09
N LYS A 232 -39.95 34.87 8.96
CA LYS A 232 -39.67 35.69 10.15
C LYS A 232 -38.52 36.66 9.91
N GLN A 233 -38.46 37.74 10.69
CA GLN A 233 -37.27 38.58 10.75
C GLN A 233 -36.03 37.74 11.12
N GLY A 234 -34.96 37.91 10.36
CA GLY A 234 -33.71 37.15 10.49
C GLY A 234 -33.71 35.79 9.79
N GLN A 235 -34.84 35.33 9.25
CA GLN A 235 -34.91 34.06 8.54
C GLN A 235 -34.08 34.09 7.24
N PRO A 236 -33.19 33.10 7.03
CA PRO A 236 -32.47 32.94 5.76
C PRO A 236 -33.40 32.63 4.60
N LEU A 237 -33.23 33.36 3.50
CA LEU A 237 -33.99 33.20 2.25
C LEU A 237 -33.14 32.46 1.20
N LEU A 238 -31.93 32.96 0.98
CA LEU A 238 -31.02 32.45 -0.04
C LEU A 238 -29.60 32.39 0.53
N LYS A 239 -28.86 31.34 0.20
CA LYS A 239 -27.40 31.33 0.33
C LYS A 239 -26.81 31.71 -1.03
N ILE A 240 -25.99 32.76 -1.05
CA ILE A 240 -25.38 33.31 -2.26
C ILE A 240 -23.87 33.14 -2.12
N SER A 241 -23.26 32.48 -3.10
CA SER A 241 -21.83 32.20 -3.13
C SER A 241 -21.17 33.01 -4.24
N ASN A 242 -20.14 33.80 -3.93
CA ASN A 242 -19.37 34.52 -4.94
C ASN A 242 -18.28 33.61 -5.52
N LEU A 243 -18.52 33.13 -6.75
CA LEU A 243 -17.65 32.17 -7.44
C LEU A 243 -16.48 32.80 -8.19
N ASN A 244 -16.23 34.11 -8.07
CA ASN A 244 -15.06 34.77 -8.69
C ASN A 244 -13.74 34.27 -8.08
N THR A 245 -13.78 33.69 -6.88
CA THR A 245 -12.67 32.96 -6.29
C THR A 245 -13.20 31.62 -5.80
N VAL A 246 -12.39 30.58 -5.91
CA VAL A 246 -12.72 29.24 -5.44
C VAL A 246 -11.53 28.66 -4.69
N TRP A 247 -11.79 27.65 -3.87
CA TRP A 247 -10.73 26.94 -3.17
C TRP A 247 -10.48 25.59 -3.83
N ALA A 248 -9.20 25.26 -4.02
CA ALA A 248 -8.77 23.90 -4.31
C ALA A 248 -8.35 23.26 -2.98
N ASN A 249 -9.15 22.32 -2.51
CA ASN A 249 -8.86 21.55 -1.30
C ASN A 249 -8.23 20.22 -1.71
N PHE A 250 -7.02 19.98 -1.23
CA PHE A 250 -6.26 18.76 -1.45
C PHE A 250 -6.23 17.93 -0.17
N ASP A 251 -6.30 16.62 -0.33
CA ASP A 251 -6.18 15.67 0.76
C ASP A 251 -4.71 15.29 0.92
N VAL A 252 -4.15 15.56 2.10
CA VAL A 252 -2.76 15.26 2.46
C VAL A 252 -2.77 14.15 3.50
N TYR A 253 -2.05 13.06 3.25
CA TYR A 253 -1.95 11.96 4.21
C TYR A 253 -1.16 12.36 5.45
N GLU A 254 -1.51 11.76 6.59
CA GLU A 254 -0.89 12.02 7.90
C GLU A 254 0.64 11.94 7.88
N ASN A 255 1.21 10.92 7.21
CA ASN A 255 2.65 10.72 7.09
C ASN A 255 3.39 11.72 6.17
N GLN A 256 2.67 12.63 5.52
CA GLN A 256 3.23 13.61 4.57
C GLN A 256 3.08 15.06 5.05
N ILE A 257 2.40 15.31 6.17
CA ILE A 257 2.07 16.66 6.66
C ILE A 257 3.33 17.55 6.76
N ASP A 258 4.43 17.01 7.30
CA ASP A 258 5.69 17.76 7.51
C ASP A 258 6.33 18.30 6.22
N LEU A 259 5.95 17.76 5.06
CA LEU A 259 6.45 18.19 3.76
C LEU A 259 5.79 19.50 3.29
N PHE A 260 4.66 19.88 3.89
CA PHE A 260 3.83 20.99 3.46
C PHE A 260 3.92 22.17 4.42
N LYS A 261 4.03 23.38 3.85
CA LYS A 261 4.04 24.64 4.60
C LYS A 261 3.21 25.68 3.88
N LYS A 262 2.58 26.58 4.64
CA LYS A 262 1.88 27.75 4.10
C LYS A 262 2.82 28.57 3.21
N GLY A 263 2.30 29.05 2.08
CA GLY A 263 3.04 29.84 1.09
C GLY A 263 3.80 29.04 0.03
N GLN A 264 3.81 27.70 0.10
CA GLN A 264 4.41 26.87 -0.95
C GLN A 264 3.67 27.04 -2.29
N ASN A 265 4.42 26.98 -3.40
CA ASN A 265 3.84 27.03 -4.74
C ASN A 265 3.30 25.65 -5.13
N ILE A 266 2.05 25.62 -5.60
CA ILE A 266 1.38 24.42 -6.09
C ILE A 266 0.93 24.62 -7.54
N SER A 267 1.23 23.65 -8.39
CA SER A 267 0.71 23.60 -9.76
C SER A 267 -0.54 22.73 -9.79
N ILE A 268 -1.66 23.30 -10.17
CA ILE A 268 -2.97 22.66 -10.15
C ILE A 268 -3.40 22.36 -11.59
N THR A 269 -3.92 21.17 -11.81
CA THR A 269 -4.53 20.73 -13.08
C THR A 269 -5.90 20.14 -12.77
N THR A 270 -6.89 20.38 -13.62
CA THR A 270 -8.22 19.76 -13.51
C THR A 270 -8.37 18.67 -14.57
N ASN A 271 -9.26 17.71 -14.34
CA ASN A 271 -9.59 16.71 -15.37
C ASN A 271 -10.28 17.35 -16.59
N ALA A 272 -10.99 18.46 -16.39
CA ALA A 272 -11.62 19.22 -17.47
C ALA A 272 -10.59 19.93 -18.37
N TYR A 273 -9.41 20.28 -17.85
CA TYR A 273 -8.36 21.00 -18.58
C TYR A 273 -6.97 20.39 -18.32
N PRO A 274 -6.71 19.16 -18.77
CA PRO A 274 -5.49 18.42 -18.40
C PRO A 274 -4.20 19.06 -18.91
N LYS A 275 -4.28 19.82 -20.02
CA LYS A 275 -3.12 20.53 -20.61
C LYS A 275 -2.84 21.90 -19.96
N LYS A 276 -3.78 22.45 -19.17
CA LYS A 276 -3.61 23.77 -18.55
C LYS A 276 -3.17 23.61 -17.10
N LYS A 277 -2.05 24.24 -16.76
CA LYS A 277 -1.50 24.30 -15.40
C LYS A 277 -1.82 25.65 -14.77
N PHE A 278 -2.52 25.63 -13.64
CA PHE A 278 -2.87 26.81 -12.86
C PHE A 278 -1.92 26.90 -11.67
N LYS A 279 -1.20 28.02 -11.55
CA LYS A 279 -0.29 28.23 -10.41
C LYS A 279 -1.08 28.85 -9.27
N ALA A 280 -0.92 28.29 -8.07
CA ALA A 280 -1.50 28.83 -6.85
C ALA A 280 -0.48 28.72 -5.70
N LYS A 281 -0.83 29.31 -4.56
CA LYS A 281 -0.08 29.14 -3.31
C LYS A 281 -0.94 28.42 -2.29
N VAL A 282 -0.28 27.63 -1.44
CA VAL A 282 -0.91 27.05 -0.25
C VAL A 282 -1.26 28.18 0.70
N ASP A 283 -2.54 28.38 0.95
CA ASP A 283 -3.05 29.45 1.81
C ASP A 283 -3.26 28.97 3.25
N PHE A 284 -3.77 27.75 3.39
CA PHE A 284 -4.13 27.20 4.69
C PHE A 284 -3.95 25.69 4.70
N ILE A 285 -3.53 25.16 5.84
CA ILE A 285 -3.44 23.72 6.11
C ILE A 285 -4.32 23.53 7.35
N ASP A 286 -5.33 22.67 7.23
CA ASP A 286 -6.30 22.43 8.29
C ASP A 286 -5.58 21.86 9.53
N PRO A 287 -5.75 22.46 10.72
CA PRO A 287 -5.15 21.91 11.94
C PRO A 287 -5.82 20.60 12.39
N ILE A 288 -7.00 20.27 11.86
CA ILE A 288 -7.77 19.09 12.24
C ILE A 288 -7.62 18.01 11.17
N LEU A 289 -7.25 16.80 11.60
CA LEU A 289 -7.23 15.59 10.77
C LEU A 289 -8.66 15.05 10.60
N ASP A 290 -9.05 14.70 9.38
CA ASP A 290 -10.28 13.95 9.15
C ASP A 290 -10.08 12.49 9.59
N ALA A 291 -10.79 12.08 10.63
CA ALA A 291 -10.63 10.75 11.24
C ALA A 291 -11.06 9.60 10.31
N ASN A 292 -11.95 9.86 9.35
CA ASN A 292 -12.46 8.83 8.43
C ASN A 292 -11.45 8.55 7.31
N THR A 293 -10.86 9.59 6.74
CA THR A 293 -9.91 9.48 5.61
C THR A 293 -8.45 9.46 6.06
N ARG A 294 -8.16 9.82 7.32
CA ARG A 294 -6.79 10.02 7.84
C ARG A 294 -6.00 11.03 7.00
N THR A 295 -6.69 12.09 6.56
CA THR A 295 -6.09 13.16 5.76
C THR A 295 -6.33 14.53 6.38
N VAL A 296 -5.38 15.44 6.14
CA VAL A 296 -5.49 16.86 6.43
C VAL A 296 -5.82 17.61 5.14
N LYS A 297 -6.71 18.60 5.22
CA LYS A 297 -7.06 19.43 4.07
C LYS A 297 -6.02 20.53 3.87
N LEU A 298 -5.40 20.53 2.70
CA LEU A 298 -4.52 21.60 2.24
C LEU A 298 -5.29 22.47 1.24
N ARG A 299 -5.48 23.74 1.59
CA ARG A 299 -6.27 24.72 0.83
C ARG A 299 -5.38 25.65 0.01
N ALA A 300 -5.70 25.78 -1.27
CA ALA A 300 -5.12 26.78 -2.16
C ALA A 300 -6.23 27.64 -2.79
N VAL A 301 -6.02 28.96 -2.83
CA VAL A 301 -6.99 29.90 -3.41
C VAL A 301 -6.73 30.06 -4.90
N LEU A 302 -7.79 29.94 -5.70
CA LEU A 302 -7.76 30.08 -7.15
C LEU A 302 -8.65 31.25 -7.59
N ASN A 303 -8.10 32.08 -8.48
CA ASN A 303 -8.89 33.10 -9.16
C ASN A 303 -9.76 32.44 -10.26
N ASN A 304 -11.03 32.81 -10.30
CA ASN A 304 -12.05 32.20 -11.15
C ASN A 304 -12.95 33.25 -11.85
N THR A 305 -12.41 34.41 -12.19
CA THR A 305 -13.12 35.48 -12.92
C THR A 305 -13.75 35.00 -14.23
N ASN A 306 -13.13 34.04 -14.92
CA ASN A 306 -13.61 33.48 -16.18
C ASN A 306 -14.56 32.29 -16.00
N ASN A 307 -15.01 31.99 -14.78
CA ASN A 307 -15.85 30.82 -14.44
C ASN A 307 -15.29 29.47 -14.97
N THR A 308 -13.96 29.36 -15.02
CA THR A 308 -13.25 28.16 -15.50
C THR A 308 -13.40 26.99 -14.53
N PHE A 309 -13.41 27.28 -13.24
CA PHE A 309 -13.57 26.29 -12.17
C PHE A 309 -15.02 26.28 -11.71
N LYS A 310 -15.60 25.08 -11.62
CA LYS A 310 -16.90 24.86 -10.99
C LYS A 310 -16.68 24.08 -9.69
N PRO A 311 -17.33 24.48 -8.58
CA PRO A 311 -17.35 23.66 -7.37
C PRO A 311 -17.76 22.22 -7.67
N GLY A 312 -17.10 21.26 -7.01
CA GLY A 312 -17.27 19.82 -7.24
C GLY A 312 -16.29 19.21 -8.24
N MET A 313 -15.57 19.99 -9.04
CA MET A 313 -14.56 19.45 -9.97
C MET A 313 -13.38 18.80 -9.23
N PHE A 314 -12.93 17.64 -9.69
CA PHE A 314 -11.68 17.03 -9.23
C PHE A 314 -10.47 17.81 -9.72
N VAL A 315 -9.48 17.93 -8.83
CA VAL A 315 -8.19 18.58 -9.11
C VAL A 315 -7.03 17.72 -8.68
N LYS A 316 -5.93 17.89 -9.40
CA LYS A 316 -4.63 17.33 -9.07
C LYS A 316 -3.66 18.46 -8.81
N GLY A 317 -3.04 18.43 -7.66
CA GLY A 317 -1.98 19.34 -7.25
C GLY A 317 -0.63 18.67 -7.43
N VAL A 318 0.37 19.42 -7.88
CA VAL A 318 1.77 18.99 -7.88
C VAL A 318 2.59 20.06 -7.18
N LEU A 319 3.18 19.69 -6.05
CA LEU A 319 4.10 20.56 -5.33
C LEU A 319 5.54 20.13 -5.59
N LYS A 320 6.40 21.10 -5.87
CA LYS A 320 7.84 20.86 -5.92
C LYS A 320 8.36 20.76 -4.48
N ARG A 321 9.07 19.67 -4.15
CA ARG A 321 9.64 19.47 -2.82
C ARG A 321 10.65 20.59 -2.52
N ARG A 322 10.33 21.46 -1.58
CA ARG A 322 11.24 22.51 -1.09
C ARG A 322 12.12 21.87 -0.01
N GLY A 323 13.34 21.47 -0.35
CA GLY A 323 14.22 20.83 0.65
C GLY A 323 15.50 20.16 0.17
N LEU A 324 15.69 19.90 -1.13
CA LEU A 324 17.03 19.56 -1.65
C LEU A 324 17.56 20.75 -2.44
N SER A 325 17.88 21.82 -1.72
CA SER A 325 18.65 22.94 -2.27
C SER A 325 20.16 22.70 -2.18
N SER A 326 20.60 21.56 -1.65
CA SER A 326 21.88 21.00 -2.04
C SER A 326 21.66 20.25 -3.35
N MET A 327 22.28 20.69 -4.44
CA MET A 327 22.76 19.80 -5.49
C MET A 327 23.73 18.80 -4.84
N LYS A 328 23.24 17.91 -3.97
CA LYS A 328 24.00 16.75 -3.56
C LYS A 328 23.90 15.86 -4.79
N MET A 329 25.01 15.72 -5.51
CA MET A 329 25.14 14.71 -6.54
C MET A 329 24.95 13.38 -5.81
N LEU A 330 23.78 12.78 -6.01
CA LEU A 330 23.41 11.52 -5.40
C LEU A 330 23.63 10.45 -6.46
N LEU A 331 24.39 9.42 -6.10
CA LEU A 331 24.56 8.23 -6.92
C LEU A 331 23.20 7.54 -7.07
N LYS A 332 22.82 7.22 -8.30
CA LYS A 332 21.55 6.55 -8.59
C LYS A 332 21.79 5.31 -9.41
N ILE A 333 20.99 4.30 -9.10
CA ILE A 333 20.99 3.04 -9.83
C ILE A 333 19.56 2.66 -10.23
N PRO A 334 19.35 2.04 -11.39
CA PRO A 334 18.04 1.52 -11.78
C PRO A 334 17.52 0.52 -10.74
N ALA A 335 16.21 0.54 -10.49
CA ALA A 335 15.59 -0.40 -9.56
C ALA A 335 15.74 -1.87 -9.99
N SER A 336 15.97 -2.13 -11.29
CA SER A 336 16.21 -3.48 -11.83
C SER A 336 17.59 -4.04 -11.48
N ALA A 337 18.55 -3.19 -11.12
CA ALA A 337 19.89 -3.62 -10.73
C ALA A 337 19.95 -4.18 -9.31
N VAL A 338 18.97 -3.84 -8.46
CA VAL A 338 18.97 -4.15 -7.04
C VAL A 338 18.32 -5.49 -6.78
N LEU A 339 19.07 -6.36 -6.11
CA LEU A 339 18.62 -7.63 -5.57
C LEU A 339 18.35 -7.50 -4.06
N TRP A 340 17.24 -8.05 -3.59
CA TRP A 340 16.76 -7.89 -2.20
C TRP A 340 16.75 -9.22 -1.46
N THR A 341 17.42 -9.25 -0.31
CA THR A 341 17.43 -10.43 0.59
C THR A 341 16.55 -10.22 1.83
N GLY A 342 15.61 -9.26 1.75
CA GLY A 342 14.78 -8.80 2.86
C GLY A 342 15.46 -7.73 3.72
N VAL A 343 16.62 -8.05 4.30
CA VAL A 343 17.38 -7.13 5.16
C VAL A 343 18.54 -6.42 4.46
N ARG A 344 19.08 -6.99 3.38
CA ARG A 344 20.18 -6.40 2.61
C ARG A 344 19.75 -6.10 1.19
N SER A 345 20.37 -5.07 0.62
CA SER A 345 20.31 -4.74 -0.80
C SER A 345 21.67 -5.04 -1.41
N VAL A 346 21.70 -5.82 -2.49
CA VAL A 346 22.94 -6.21 -3.16
C VAL A 346 22.87 -5.90 -4.65
N VAL A 347 24.03 -5.66 -5.25
CA VAL A 347 24.19 -5.42 -6.68
C VAL A 347 25.43 -6.17 -7.17
N TYR A 348 25.43 -6.53 -8.45
CA TYR A 348 26.60 -7.08 -9.11
C TYR A 348 27.33 -5.98 -9.88
N VAL A 349 28.59 -5.74 -9.52
CA VAL A 349 29.50 -4.82 -10.22
C VAL A 349 30.37 -5.64 -11.16
N LYS A 350 30.56 -5.15 -12.38
CA LYS A 350 31.52 -5.67 -13.33
C LYS A 350 32.90 -5.09 -13.02
N SER A 351 33.81 -5.90 -12.50
CA SER A 351 35.08 -5.45 -11.94
C SER A 351 36.12 -5.08 -13.02
N THR A 352 35.95 -5.58 -14.24
CA THR A 352 36.90 -5.37 -15.35
C THR A 352 36.15 -4.92 -16.60
N ALA A 353 36.61 -3.87 -17.29
CA ALA A 353 35.91 -3.35 -18.47
C ALA A 353 35.89 -4.35 -19.65
N ASN A 354 37.00 -5.05 -19.87
CA ASN A 354 37.24 -5.91 -21.03
C ASN A 354 36.88 -7.38 -20.81
N GLU A 355 36.60 -7.78 -19.57
CA GLU A 355 36.27 -9.16 -19.25
C GLU A 355 34.96 -9.25 -18.46
N PRO A 356 34.16 -10.31 -18.68
CA PRO A 356 32.89 -10.56 -17.99
C PRO A 356 33.08 -11.06 -16.55
N VAL A 357 33.80 -10.28 -15.75
CA VAL A 357 34.09 -10.57 -14.33
C VAL A 357 33.14 -9.77 -13.45
N PHE A 358 32.41 -10.46 -12.59
CA PHE A 358 31.41 -9.88 -11.70
C PHE A 358 31.74 -10.12 -10.23
N GLU A 359 31.34 -9.18 -9.40
CA GLU A 359 31.51 -9.19 -7.95
C GLU A 359 30.24 -8.68 -7.28
N MET A 360 29.80 -9.36 -6.22
CA MET A 360 28.66 -8.89 -5.44
C MET A 360 29.10 -7.83 -4.44
N LYS A 361 28.41 -6.68 -4.43
CA LYS A 361 28.56 -5.66 -3.39
C LYS A 361 27.24 -5.46 -2.63
N GLU A 362 27.33 -5.42 -1.30
CA GLU A 362 26.25 -4.95 -0.45
C GLU A 362 26.20 -3.41 -0.50
N ILE A 363 25.00 -2.85 -0.61
CA ILE A 363 24.80 -1.40 -0.73
C ILE A 363 23.73 -0.92 0.25
N VAL A 364 23.86 0.34 0.68
CA VAL A 364 22.84 1.02 1.48
C VAL A 364 22.03 1.92 0.58
N LEU A 365 20.73 1.65 0.47
CA LEU A 365 19.81 2.41 -0.36
C LEU A 365 19.10 3.51 0.42
N GLY A 366 18.92 4.64 -0.26
CA GLY A 366 18.12 5.77 0.18
C GLY A 366 16.73 5.77 -0.43
N THR A 367 16.24 6.96 -0.80
CA THR A 367 14.86 7.12 -1.25
C THR A 367 14.64 6.55 -2.65
N LYS A 368 13.57 5.76 -2.85
CA LYS A 368 13.13 5.35 -4.19
C LYS A 368 12.44 6.52 -4.89
N LEU A 369 12.89 6.85 -6.11
CA LEU A 369 12.35 7.96 -6.89
C LEU A 369 12.10 7.53 -8.33
N GLY A 370 10.83 7.23 -8.62
CA GLY A 370 10.44 6.67 -9.91
C GLY A 370 11.00 5.26 -10.11
N GLY A 371 11.77 5.06 -11.19
CA GLY A 371 12.43 3.80 -11.53
C GLY A 371 13.85 3.64 -10.96
N TYR A 372 14.32 4.54 -10.10
CA TYR A 372 15.68 4.55 -9.57
C TYR A 372 15.71 4.55 -8.04
N TYR A 373 16.77 4.01 -7.47
CA TYR A 373 17.11 4.17 -6.05
C TYR A 373 18.31 5.11 -5.89
N GLU A 374 18.26 5.93 -4.86
CA GLU A 374 19.41 6.63 -4.31
C GLU A 374 20.34 5.62 -3.61
N VAL A 375 21.65 5.74 -3.84
CA VAL A 375 22.68 4.94 -3.15
C VAL A 375 23.36 5.84 -2.13
N ILE A 376 23.33 5.44 -0.86
CA ILE A 376 23.96 6.15 0.25
C ILE A 376 25.41 5.68 0.39
N GLU A 377 25.63 4.36 0.35
CA GLU A 377 26.95 3.72 0.52
C GLU A 377 27.06 2.43 -0.33
N GLY A 378 28.29 2.03 -0.66
CA GLY A 378 28.62 0.74 -1.27
C GLY A 378 28.92 0.76 -2.77
N LEU A 379 28.70 1.88 -3.46
CA LEU A 379 29.07 2.08 -4.87
C LEU A 379 29.74 3.44 -5.05
N ASN A 380 30.58 3.52 -6.09
CA ASN A 380 31.21 4.75 -6.52
C ASN A 380 30.66 5.20 -7.88
N SER A 381 30.82 6.51 -8.17
CA SER A 381 30.58 7.04 -9.52
C SER A 381 31.52 6.36 -10.51
N GLY A 382 30.98 5.88 -11.64
CA GLY A 382 31.75 5.14 -12.65
C GLY A 382 31.75 3.62 -12.49
N ASP A 383 31.24 3.06 -11.38
CA ASP A 383 31.08 1.60 -11.25
C ASP A 383 30.12 1.08 -12.33
N GLU A 384 30.45 -0.01 -13.00
CA GLU A 384 29.58 -0.64 -14.00
C GLU A 384 28.76 -1.75 -13.34
N ILE A 385 27.43 -1.59 -13.27
CA ILE A 385 26.52 -2.51 -12.56
C ILE A 385 25.61 -3.28 -13.51
N VAL A 386 25.25 -4.51 -13.14
CA VAL A 386 24.26 -5.30 -13.88
C VAL A 386 22.85 -4.74 -13.67
N THR A 387 22.15 -4.43 -14.76
CA THR A 387 20.79 -3.85 -14.75
C THR A 387 19.73 -4.78 -15.34
N ASN A 388 20.14 -5.76 -16.14
CA ASN A 388 19.31 -6.85 -16.66
C ASN A 388 20.03 -8.20 -16.49
N GLY A 389 19.30 -9.27 -16.19
CA GLY A 389 19.88 -10.58 -15.93
C GLY A 389 20.54 -10.73 -14.54
N THR A 390 20.22 -9.85 -13.59
CA THR A 390 20.81 -9.82 -12.24
C THR A 390 20.64 -11.14 -11.47
N PHE A 391 19.47 -11.77 -11.55
CA PHE A 391 19.24 -13.09 -10.94
C PHE A 391 20.06 -14.21 -11.60
N THR A 392 20.31 -14.14 -12.90
CA THR A 392 21.13 -15.14 -13.60
C THR A 392 22.60 -15.03 -13.17
N VAL A 393 23.09 -13.80 -13.01
CA VAL A 393 24.42 -13.52 -12.47
C VAL A 393 24.52 -14.02 -11.02
N ASP A 394 23.49 -13.79 -10.19
CA ASP A 394 23.43 -14.30 -8.81
C ASP A 394 23.42 -15.83 -8.74
N ALA A 395 22.62 -16.48 -9.58
CA ALA A 395 22.56 -17.94 -9.67
C ALA A 395 23.89 -18.55 -10.10
N ALA A 396 24.58 -17.92 -11.06
CA ALA A 396 25.92 -18.36 -11.47
C ALA A 396 26.96 -18.16 -10.36
N ALA A 397 26.91 -17.03 -9.64
CA ALA A 397 27.74 -16.79 -8.46
C ALA A 397 27.51 -17.88 -7.41
N GLN A 398 26.25 -18.19 -7.15
CA GLN A 398 25.85 -19.25 -6.23
C GLN A 398 26.42 -20.59 -6.69
N LEU A 399 26.15 -21.04 -7.92
CA LEU A 399 26.63 -22.33 -8.44
C LEU A 399 28.15 -22.49 -8.37
N GLN A 400 28.90 -21.39 -8.53
CA GLN A 400 30.36 -21.37 -8.41
C GLN A 400 30.87 -21.22 -6.96
N GLY A 401 29.98 -21.27 -5.97
CA GLY A 401 30.30 -21.15 -4.55
C GLY A 401 30.80 -19.77 -4.14
N LYS A 402 30.48 -18.73 -4.92
CA LYS A 402 30.81 -17.34 -4.59
C LYS A 402 29.73 -16.71 -3.73
N LYS A 403 29.99 -15.49 -3.25
CA LYS A 403 28.98 -14.69 -2.55
C LYS A 403 27.76 -14.49 -3.44
N SER A 404 26.57 -14.79 -2.90
CA SER A 404 25.28 -14.57 -3.55
C SER A 404 24.24 -14.04 -2.56
N MET A 405 23.06 -13.71 -3.04
CA MET A 405 21.92 -13.34 -2.18
C MET A 405 21.69 -14.34 -1.04
N MET A 406 21.87 -15.63 -1.32
CA MET A 406 21.65 -16.72 -0.37
C MET A 406 22.90 -17.09 0.43
N ASN A 407 24.11 -16.83 -0.10
CA ASN A 407 25.38 -17.18 0.56
C ASN A 407 26.25 -15.93 0.82
N LYS A 408 26.39 -15.52 2.09
CA LYS A 408 27.09 -14.29 2.47
C LYS A 408 28.62 -14.41 2.48
N GLU A 409 29.15 -15.58 2.83
CA GLU A 409 30.60 -15.78 3.04
C GLU A 409 31.29 -16.49 1.86
N GLY A 410 30.52 -16.95 0.87
CA GLY A 410 31.03 -17.87 -0.14
C GLY A 410 31.27 -19.27 0.44
N GLY A 411 31.44 -20.28 -0.42
CA GLY A 411 31.61 -21.69 -0.02
C GLY A 411 30.72 -22.65 -0.80
N LYS A 412 30.95 -23.97 -0.62
CA LYS A 412 30.28 -25.05 -1.37
C LYS A 412 28.75 -24.87 -1.38
N THR A 413 28.17 -24.90 -2.57
CA THR A 413 26.73 -25.01 -2.74
C THR A 413 26.24 -26.34 -2.23
N MET A 414 25.35 -26.31 -1.25
CA MET A 414 24.53 -27.47 -0.89
C MET A 414 23.48 -27.63 -2.00
N THR A 415 23.83 -28.31 -3.09
CA THR A 415 22.81 -28.95 -3.93
C THR A 415 22.11 -29.98 -3.05
N GLY A 416 20.78 -29.93 -2.99
CA GLY A 416 19.97 -30.65 -1.99
C GLY A 416 19.95 -32.18 -2.09
N HIS A 417 21.06 -32.82 -2.48
CA HIS A 417 21.20 -34.28 -2.53
C HIS A 417 22.54 -34.83 -2.01
N GLU A 418 23.40 -34.00 -1.44
CA GLU A 418 24.69 -34.43 -0.86
C GLU A 418 24.64 -34.20 0.67
N GLY A 419 24.02 -35.12 1.41
CA GLY A 419 23.99 -35.05 2.88
C GLY A 419 22.76 -35.63 3.57
N HIS A 420 22.42 -36.90 3.33
CA HIS A 420 21.73 -37.67 4.38
C HIS A 420 22.78 -38.10 5.41
N LEU A 421 23.16 -37.16 6.28
CA LEU A 421 23.73 -37.33 7.62
C LEU A 421 24.28 -35.97 8.08
N GLY A 422 23.61 -35.38 9.07
CA GLY A 422 24.23 -34.36 9.94
C GLY A 422 23.94 -32.90 9.61
N MET A 423 22.91 -32.37 10.28
CA MET A 423 22.83 -31.01 10.86
C MET A 423 22.84 -29.79 9.90
N MET A 424 21.65 -29.25 9.63
CA MET A 424 21.43 -27.81 9.43
C MET A 424 20.32 -27.34 10.38
N GLU A 425 20.63 -26.37 11.25
CA GLU A 425 19.67 -25.29 11.53
C GLU A 425 19.73 -24.28 10.38
N PRO A 426 18.61 -23.58 10.09
CA PRO A 426 18.55 -22.21 10.58
C PRO A 426 17.20 -21.81 11.18
N MET A 427 17.28 -20.98 12.22
CA MET A 427 16.17 -20.20 12.76
C MET A 427 15.72 -19.07 11.82
N SER A 428 14.39 -18.94 11.69
CA SER A 428 13.60 -17.70 11.74
C SER A 428 12.66 -17.39 10.55
N SER A 429 11.52 -18.07 10.54
CA SER A 429 10.19 -17.43 10.46
C SER A 429 9.18 -18.48 10.95
N MET A 430 8.50 -18.21 12.05
CA MET A 430 7.64 -19.21 12.70
C MET A 430 6.27 -19.29 12.01
N ASP A 431 6.30 -19.68 10.74
CA ASP A 431 5.19 -20.32 10.05
C ASP A 431 5.36 -21.83 10.24
N THR A 432 4.76 -22.33 11.32
CA THR A 432 4.67 -23.77 11.59
C THR A 432 3.71 -24.42 10.59
N HIS A 433 4.22 -24.74 9.40
CA HIS A 433 3.67 -25.83 8.60
C HIS A 433 4.47 -27.10 8.94
N PHE A 434 4.02 -27.79 10.00
CA PHE A 434 4.43 -29.18 10.21
C PHE A 434 3.78 -30.02 9.12
N ASN A 435 4.59 -30.80 8.41
CA ASN A 435 4.12 -31.79 7.46
C ASN A 435 3.48 -32.93 8.27
N MET A 436 2.17 -32.85 8.52
CA MET A 436 1.41 -33.81 9.31
C MET A 436 1.10 -35.03 8.47
N ASN A 437 1.75 -36.16 8.76
CA ASN A 437 1.15 -37.48 8.52
C ASN A 437 1.33 -38.47 9.68
N GLU A 438 2.08 -38.12 10.74
CA GLU A 438 2.14 -38.92 11.97
C GLU A 438 2.06 -38.05 13.22
N ARG A 439 1.14 -38.43 14.13
CA ARG A 439 1.01 -37.84 15.47
C ARG A 439 2.10 -38.36 16.40
N MET A 440 2.53 -37.55 17.36
CA MET A 440 3.41 -38.03 18.41
C MET A 440 2.69 -39.05 19.30
N LYS A 441 3.37 -40.16 19.60
CA LYS A 441 2.86 -41.21 20.49
C LYS A 441 2.89 -40.72 21.94
N VAL A 442 1.71 -40.49 22.51
CA VAL A 442 1.51 -40.07 23.91
C VAL A 442 0.51 -40.99 24.61
N SER A 443 0.50 -40.98 25.95
CA SER A 443 -0.44 -41.80 26.73
C SER A 443 -1.89 -41.33 26.56
N LYS A 444 -2.85 -42.27 26.68
CA LYS A 444 -4.29 -41.93 26.66
C LYS A 444 -4.68 -40.98 27.79
N GLU A 445 -3.98 -41.06 28.92
CA GLU A 445 -4.18 -40.18 30.07
C GLU A 445 -3.82 -38.73 29.75
N PHE A 446 -2.70 -38.50 29.05
CA PHE A 446 -2.32 -37.17 28.57
C PHE A 446 -3.34 -36.64 27.55
N GLN A 447 -3.76 -37.45 26.58
CA GLN A 447 -4.78 -37.05 25.59
C GLN A 447 -6.10 -36.68 26.27
N ASN A 448 -6.49 -37.37 27.35
CA ASN A 448 -7.66 -37.04 28.14
C ASN A 448 -7.50 -35.72 28.92
N GLN A 449 -6.30 -35.42 29.43
CA GLN A 449 -6.00 -34.12 30.06
C GLN A 449 -6.06 -32.98 29.03
N LEU A 450 -5.45 -33.16 27.85
CA LEU A 450 -5.52 -32.21 26.75
C LEU A 450 -6.96 -32.02 26.24
N LYS A 451 -7.76 -33.09 26.21
CA LYS A 451 -9.18 -33.01 25.90
C LYS A 451 -9.95 -32.15 26.90
N LYS A 452 -9.65 -32.23 28.20
CA LYS A 452 -10.27 -31.34 29.22
C LYS A 452 -9.92 -29.86 28.96
N VAL A 453 -8.67 -29.57 28.60
CA VAL A 453 -8.25 -28.22 28.19
C VAL A 453 -9.01 -27.75 26.96
N PHE A 454 -9.14 -28.62 25.95
CA PHE A 454 -9.94 -28.33 24.75
C PHE A 454 -11.42 -28.08 25.08
N ASP A 455 -12.03 -28.92 25.91
CA ASP A 455 -13.43 -28.77 26.33
C ASP A 455 -13.65 -27.43 27.03
N ARG A 456 -12.68 -26.98 27.85
CA ARG A 456 -12.71 -25.67 28.50
C ARG A 456 -12.48 -24.51 27.53
N TYR A 457 -11.62 -24.68 26.54
CA TYR A 457 -11.44 -23.72 25.44
C TYR A 457 -12.75 -23.53 24.66
N ILE A 458 -13.54 -24.59 24.44
CA ILE A 458 -14.85 -24.49 23.78
C ILE A 458 -15.84 -23.68 24.62
N THR A 459 -15.85 -23.84 25.95
CA THR A 459 -16.66 -22.99 26.83
C THR A 459 -16.29 -21.52 26.68
N LEU A 460 -15.00 -21.19 26.75
CA LEU A 460 -14.50 -19.82 26.57
C LEU A 460 -14.89 -19.24 25.19
N LYS A 461 -14.77 -20.05 24.13
CA LYS A 461 -15.21 -19.67 22.78
C LYS A 461 -16.70 -19.33 22.75
N ASN A 462 -17.55 -20.12 23.42
CA ASN A 462 -18.99 -19.87 23.45
C ASN A 462 -19.32 -18.58 24.20
N SER A 463 -18.61 -18.27 25.28
CA SER A 463 -18.74 -17.00 25.99
C SER A 463 -18.35 -15.79 25.11
N LEU A 464 -17.36 -15.95 24.20
CA LEU A 464 -17.01 -14.94 23.19
C LEU A 464 -18.06 -14.76 22.08
N ILE A 465 -18.81 -15.82 21.76
CA ILE A 465 -19.92 -15.80 20.80
C ILE A 465 -21.11 -15.01 21.36
N GLU A 466 -21.34 -15.10 22.66
CA GLU A 466 -22.40 -14.40 23.39
C GLU A 466 -22.03 -12.95 23.77
N ASP A 467 -20.84 -12.47 23.38
CA ASP A 467 -20.33 -11.13 23.72
C ASP A 467 -20.23 -10.87 25.25
N ASN A 468 -20.14 -11.92 26.07
CA ASN A 468 -20.11 -11.82 27.54
C ASN A 468 -18.68 -11.76 28.08
N SER A 469 -18.13 -10.54 28.20
CA SER A 469 -16.74 -10.30 28.64
C SER A 469 -16.43 -10.85 30.04
N GLU A 470 -17.36 -10.77 30.99
CA GLU A 470 -17.12 -11.23 32.37
C GLU A 470 -17.00 -12.75 32.44
N GLU A 471 -17.86 -13.46 31.70
CA GLU A 471 -17.83 -14.92 31.66
C GLU A 471 -16.59 -15.43 30.93
N VAL A 472 -16.11 -14.71 29.89
CA VAL A 472 -14.83 -15.00 29.22
C VAL A 472 -13.65 -14.97 30.20
N VAL A 473 -13.60 -13.97 31.10
CA VAL A 473 -12.53 -13.90 32.12
C VAL A 473 -12.63 -15.06 33.11
N LYS A 474 -13.84 -15.45 33.53
CA LYS A 474 -14.03 -16.61 34.42
C LYS A 474 -13.62 -17.92 33.74
N ASP A 475 -13.98 -18.10 32.49
CA ASP A 475 -13.63 -19.29 31.71
C ASP A 475 -12.13 -19.35 31.40
N ALA A 476 -11.48 -18.20 31.17
CA ALA A 476 -10.03 -18.11 31.03
C ALA A 476 -9.30 -18.57 32.31
N LYS A 477 -9.78 -18.16 33.49
CA LYS A 477 -9.22 -18.63 34.77
C LYS A 477 -9.37 -20.14 34.96
N LYS A 478 -10.53 -20.69 34.59
CA LYS A 478 -10.76 -22.16 34.61
C LYS A 478 -9.86 -22.88 33.61
N LEU A 479 -9.69 -22.34 32.40
CA LEU A 479 -8.79 -22.87 31.37
C LEU A 479 -7.34 -22.91 31.83
N LEU A 480 -6.89 -21.85 32.50
CA LEU A 480 -5.56 -21.79 33.08
C LEU A 480 -5.36 -22.87 34.15
N SER A 481 -6.37 -23.09 35.00
CA SER A 481 -6.34 -24.14 36.02
C SER A 481 -6.33 -25.55 35.44
N ASP A 482 -7.07 -25.80 34.37
CA ASP A 482 -7.08 -27.10 33.68
C ASP A 482 -5.76 -27.32 32.94
N LEU A 483 -5.17 -26.26 32.36
CA LEU A 483 -3.87 -26.31 31.70
C LEU A 483 -2.71 -26.55 32.67
N SER A 484 -2.77 -26.04 33.91
CA SER A 484 -1.74 -26.28 34.93
C SER A 484 -1.79 -27.68 35.56
N LYS A 485 -2.89 -28.41 35.36
CA LYS A 485 -3.07 -29.81 35.82
C LYS A 485 -2.61 -30.84 34.78
N VAL A 486 -2.19 -30.40 33.60
CA VAL A 486 -1.62 -31.30 32.59
C VAL A 486 -0.29 -31.82 33.11
N ASP A 487 -0.18 -33.12 33.30
CA ASP A 487 1.00 -33.73 33.91
C ASP A 487 2.07 -33.98 32.86
N MET A 488 3.16 -33.20 32.96
CA MET A 488 4.32 -33.31 32.08
C MET A 488 5.06 -34.65 32.20
N LYS A 489 4.86 -35.41 33.29
CA LYS A 489 5.50 -36.73 33.50
C LYS A 489 4.92 -37.82 32.60
N LEU A 490 3.74 -37.58 32.02
CA LEU A 490 3.08 -38.51 31.10
C LEU A 490 3.65 -38.46 29.67
N LEU A 491 4.62 -37.58 29.42
CA LEU A 491 5.24 -37.34 28.12
C LEU A 491 6.63 -37.97 28.05
N ASN A 492 6.94 -38.60 26.91
CA ASN A 492 8.32 -38.99 26.59
C ASN A 492 9.17 -37.75 26.26
N MET A 493 10.49 -37.92 26.13
CA MET A 493 11.43 -36.81 25.96
C MET A 493 11.10 -35.92 24.75
N ASP A 494 10.71 -36.51 23.62
CA ASP A 494 10.37 -35.78 22.40
C ASP A 494 9.01 -35.07 22.51
N ALA A 495 7.99 -35.70 23.09
CA ALA A 495 6.71 -35.06 23.31
C ALA A 495 6.81 -33.94 24.36
N HIS A 496 7.67 -34.11 25.37
CA HIS A 496 7.92 -33.12 26.41
C HIS A 496 8.57 -31.85 25.84
N SER A 497 9.60 -31.99 25.00
CA SER A 497 10.30 -30.85 24.38
C SER A 497 9.38 -30.03 23.46
N ASN A 498 8.39 -30.67 22.83
CA ASN A 498 7.38 -30.02 21.99
C ASN A 498 6.21 -29.44 22.79
N TRP A 499 5.79 -30.08 23.88
CA TRP A 499 4.69 -29.62 24.73
C TRP A 499 5.08 -28.41 25.58
N MET A 500 6.28 -28.39 26.15
CA MET A 500 6.75 -27.31 27.04
C MET A 500 6.63 -25.89 26.44
N PRO A 501 7.09 -25.60 25.20
CA PRO A 501 6.92 -24.28 24.59
C PRO A 501 5.45 -23.97 24.29
N LEU A 502 4.65 -24.96 23.88
CA LEU A 502 3.22 -24.80 23.62
C LEU A 502 2.45 -24.48 24.90
N GLU A 503 2.71 -25.19 25.99
CA GLU A 503 2.09 -24.94 27.29
C GLU A 503 2.41 -23.52 27.79
N LYS A 504 3.67 -23.09 27.66
CA LYS A 504 4.09 -21.72 28.03
C LYS A 504 3.36 -20.67 27.18
N ALA A 505 3.24 -20.90 25.87
CA ALA A 505 2.54 -20.00 24.97
C ALA A 505 1.03 -19.94 25.25
N LEU A 506 0.40 -21.09 25.53
CA LEU A 506 -0.99 -21.21 25.93
C LEU A 506 -1.25 -20.47 27.26
N LYS A 507 -0.44 -20.72 28.29
CA LYS A 507 -0.54 -20.02 29.59
C LYS A 507 -0.41 -18.51 29.43
N LYS A 508 0.55 -18.05 28.62
CA LYS A 508 0.74 -16.62 28.32
C LYS A 508 -0.48 -16.01 27.62
N ALA A 509 -1.04 -16.70 26.62
CA ALA A 509 -2.22 -16.22 25.90
C ALA A 509 -3.44 -16.12 26.82
N VAL A 510 -3.69 -17.13 27.66
CA VAL A 510 -4.81 -17.14 28.61
C VAL A 510 -4.65 -16.06 29.69
N ASN A 511 -3.44 -15.88 30.26
CA ASN A 511 -3.18 -14.83 31.25
C ASN A 511 -3.35 -13.41 30.71
N SER A 512 -3.22 -13.23 29.40
CA SER A 512 -3.35 -11.91 28.76
C SER A 512 -4.80 -11.53 28.46
N ILE A 513 -5.77 -12.40 28.74
CA ILE A 513 -7.21 -12.14 28.57
C ILE A 513 -7.67 -11.17 29.66
N SER A 514 -7.93 -9.91 29.27
CA SER A 514 -8.37 -8.82 30.13
C SER A 514 -9.90 -8.61 30.07
N SER A 515 -10.42 -7.48 30.57
CA SER A 515 -11.86 -7.18 30.67
C SER A 515 -12.52 -6.60 29.41
N ASP A 516 -11.77 -6.30 28.35
CA ASP A 516 -12.31 -5.75 27.11
C ASP A 516 -12.51 -6.82 26.02
N ILE A 517 -13.71 -6.93 25.44
CA ILE A 517 -14.08 -7.98 24.49
C ILE A 517 -13.23 -7.95 23.20
N VAL A 518 -12.81 -6.76 22.75
CA VAL A 518 -11.96 -6.63 21.55
C VAL A 518 -10.56 -7.13 21.85
N ALA A 519 -9.98 -6.74 22.99
CA ALA A 519 -8.71 -7.26 23.46
C ALA A 519 -8.75 -8.79 23.69
N GLN A 520 -9.83 -9.31 24.29
CA GLN A 520 -10.04 -10.75 24.50
C GLN A 520 -10.01 -11.53 23.20
N ARG A 521 -10.70 -11.07 22.15
CA ARG A 521 -10.70 -11.70 20.81
C ARG A 521 -9.32 -11.75 20.17
N LYS A 522 -8.51 -10.70 20.36
CA LYS A 522 -7.12 -10.68 19.88
C LYS A 522 -6.26 -11.74 20.58
N GLN A 523 -6.43 -11.93 21.88
CA GLN A 523 -5.70 -12.97 22.62
C GLN A 523 -6.24 -14.37 22.32
N PHE A 524 -7.55 -14.51 22.12
CA PHE A 524 -8.19 -15.76 21.71
C PHE A 524 -7.62 -16.31 20.40
N LYS A 525 -7.27 -15.42 19.45
CA LYS A 525 -6.57 -15.81 18.22
C LYS A 525 -5.25 -16.55 18.50
N GLN A 526 -4.42 -16.00 19.38
CA GLN A 526 -3.13 -16.61 19.73
C GLN A 526 -3.33 -17.93 20.49
N LEU A 527 -4.26 -17.93 21.45
CA LEU A 527 -4.67 -19.13 22.18
C LEU A 527 -5.11 -20.23 21.20
N SER A 528 -5.94 -19.88 20.22
CA SER A 528 -6.42 -20.82 19.23
C SER A 528 -5.31 -21.38 18.35
N LYS A 529 -4.37 -20.54 17.89
CA LYS A 529 -3.24 -21.00 17.07
C LYS A 529 -2.43 -22.07 17.81
N HIS A 530 -2.03 -21.77 19.05
CA HIS A 530 -1.22 -22.70 19.84
C HIS A 530 -1.97 -23.97 20.22
N LEU A 531 -3.28 -23.88 20.50
CA LEU A 531 -4.08 -25.05 20.84
C LEU A 531 -4.33 -25.95 19.62
N THR A 532 -4.52 -25.37 18.43
CA THR A 532 -4.58 -26.13 17.18
C THR A 532 -3.30 -26.93 16.98
N THR A 533 -2.13 -26.30 17.10
CA THR A 533 -0.83 -26.99 16.97
C THR A 533 -0.68 -28.13 17.99
N ALA A 534 -1.09 -27.92 19.25
CA ALA A 534 -1.06 -28.97 20.26
C ALA A 534 -1.96 -30.17 19.90
N ILE A 535 -3.18 -29.91 19.44
CA ILE A 535 -4.13 -30.97 19.08
C ILE A 535 -3.69 -31.71 17.81
N GLU A 536 -3.10 -31.01 16.87
CA GLU A 536 -2.51 -31.59 15.66
C GLU A 536 -1.37 -32.56 16.02
N LEU A 537 -0.46 -32.13 16.90
CA LEU A 537 0.71 -32.92 17.28
C LEU A 537 0.38 -34.12 18.18
N PHE A 538 -0.51 -33.95 19.17
CA PHE A 538 -0.74 -34.95 20.23
C PHE A 538 -2.07 -35.71 20.09
N GLY A 539 -3.07 -35.13 19.43
CA GLY A 539 -4.43 -35.68 19.30
C GLY A 539 -5.22 -35.71 20.61
N ILE A 540 -6.55 -35.72 20.51
CA ILE A 540 -7.46 -35.82 21.68
C ILE A 540 -8.59 -36.85 21.51
N ASN A 541 -8.46 -37.78 20.55
CA ASN A 541 -9.42 -38.86 20.27
C ASN A 541 -10.88 -38.37 20.11
N ALA A 542 -11.06 -37.23 19.43
CA ALA A 542 -12.36 -36.65 19.15
C ALA A 542 -12.29 -35.91 17.81
N GLU A 543 -13.40 -35.94 17.06
CA GLU A 543 -13.52 -35.19 15.82
C GLU A 543 -13.67 -33.69 16.09
N ILE A 544 -12.81 -32.89 15.49
CA ILE A 544 -12.71 -31.45 15.68
C ILE A 544 -12.68 -30.77 14.32
N TYR A 545 -13.41 -29.69 14.19
CA TYR A 545 -13.45 -28.87 12.99
C TYR A 545 -12.61 -27.62 13.21
N GLN A 546 -11.58 -27.43 12.38
CA GLN A 546 -10.88 -26.16 12.29
C GLN A 546 -11.60 -25.26 11.31
N GLN A 547 -12.12 -24.15 11.81
CA GLN A 547 -12.87 -23.15 11.07
C GLN A 547 -12.02 -21.91 10.85
N PHE A 548 -12.33 -21.14 9.81
CA PHE A 548 -11.59 -19.95 9.40
C PHE A 548 -12.55 -18.81 9.04
N CYS A 549 -12.19 -17.59 9.41
CA CYS A 549 -12.90 -16.38 9.02
C CYS A 549 -11.93 -15.45 8.30
N PRO A 550 -12.16 -15.10 7.02
CA PRO A 550 -11.25 -14.25 6.25
C PRO A 550 -11.26 -12.78 6.71
N MET A 551 -12.37 -12.31 7.30
CA MET A 551 -12.54 -10.91 7.71
C MET A 551 -11.94 -10.60 9.09
N ALA A 552 -11.58 -11.62 9.87
CA ALA A 552 -10.97 -11.42 11.19
C ALA A 552 -9.57 -10.76 11.08
N ASP A 553 -9.12 -10.12 12.18
CA ASP A 553 -7.79 -9.52 12.29
C ASP A 553 -7.45 -8.51 11.16
N ASN A 554 -8.36 -7.56 10.90
CA ASN A 554 -8.22 -6.57 9.83
C ASN A 554 -8.04 -7.22 8.44
N ASN A 555 -8.89 -8.20 8.11
CA ASN A 555 -8.87 -8.97 6.85
C ASN A 555 -7.61 -9.82 6.62
N LYS A 556 -6.85 -10.12 7.68
CA LYS A 556 -5.73 -11.08 7.63
C LYS A 556 -6.18 -12.52 7.89
N GLY A 557 -7.39 -12.67 8.41
CA GLY A 557 -8.01 -13.95 8.72
C GLY A 557 -7.59 -14.53 10.07
N ALA A 558 -8.44 -15.40 10.62
CA ALA A 558 -8.15 -16.12 11.87
C ALA A 558 -8.82 -17.49 11.90
N HIS A 559 -8.12 -18.47 12.49
CA HIS A 559 -8.60 -19.84 12.68
C HIS A 559 -9.16 -20.04 14.09
N TRP A 560 -10.11 -20.97 14.25
CA TRP A 560 -10.54 -21.48 15.55
C TRP A 560 -11.00 -22.93 15.49
N LEU A 561 -11.12 -23.57 16.66
CA LEU A 561 -11.57 -24.96 16.77
C LEU A 561 -13.03 -25.07 17.20
N SER A 562 -13.73 -26.09 16.70
CA SER A 562 -15.13 -26.37 17.00
C SER A 562 -15.41 -27.87 17.13
N LYS A 563 -16.39 -28.22 17.97
CA LYS A 563 -16.92 -29.59 18.09
C LYS A 563 -17.99 -29.92 17.05
N LYS A 564 -18.54 -28.91 16.38
CA LYS A 564 -19.61 -29.03 15.40
C LYS A 564 -19.14 -28.44 14.09
N GLU A 565 -19.56 -29.06 12.99
CA GLU A 565 -19.30 -28.58 11.63
C GLU A 565 -19.91 -27.18 11.40
N LYS A 566 -21.09 -26.92 11.98
CA LYS A 566 -21.76 -25.62 11.90
C LYS A 566 -20.84 -24.48 12.36
N VAL A 567 -20.62 -23.52 11.47
CA VAL A 567 -19.80 -22.33 11.71
C VAL A 567 -20.53 -21.36 12.62
N ILE A 568 -19.91 -21.05 13.77
CA ILE A 568 -20.33 -19.99 14.69
C ILE A 568 -19.10 -19.18 15.08
N ASN A 569 -19.03 -17.93 14.63
CA ASN A 569 -17.82 -17.12 14.66
C ASN A 569 -17.59 -16.41 16.02
N PRO A 570 -16.50 -16.70 16.75
CA PRO A 570 -16.20 -16.07 18.03
C PRO A 570 -15.56 -14.67 17.93
N TYR A 571 -15.07 -14.28 16.75
CA TYR A 571 -14.36 -13.01 16.53
C TYR A 571 -15.29 -11.81 16.28
N PHE A 572 -16.54 -12.07 15.88
CA PHE A 572 -17.53 -11.03 15.62
C PHE A 572 -18.81 -11.15 16.45
N GLY A 573 -18.94 -12.21 17.26
CA GLY A 573 -20.07 -12.39 18.19
C GLY A 573 -21.40 -12.36 17.47
N GLN A 574 -22.40 -11.71 18.08
CA GLN A 574 -23.75 -11.63 17.51
C GLN A 574 -23.80 -10.86 16.18
N SER A 575 -22.82 -9.99 15.89
CA SER A 575 -22.81 -9.17 14.67
C SER A 575 -22.73 -10.01 13.39
N MET A 576 -21.97 -11.13 13.39
CA MET A 576 -21.73 -11.94 12.19
C MET A 576 -21.50 -13.43 12.53
N LEU A 577 -22.45 -14.06 13.20
CA LEU A 577 -22.34 -15.45 13.69
C LEU A 577 -22.01 -16.49 12.60
N LYS A 578 -22.52 -16.30 11.37
CA LYS A 578 -22.38 -17.28 10.27
C LYS A 578 -21.17 -17.03 9.36
N CYS A 579 -20.33 -16.04 9.66
CA CYS A 579 -19.19 -15.70 8.82
C CYS A 579 -18.02 -16.69 9.04
N GLY A 580 -17.68 -17.49 8.04
CA GLY A 580 -16.51 -18.38 8.04
C GLY A 580 -16.80 -19.71 7.33
N GLU A 581 -15.77 -20.56 7.24
CA GLU A 581 -15.84 -21.87 6.61
C GLU A 581 -15.02 -22.90 7.38
N VAL A 582 -15.36 -24.18 7.24
CA VAL A 582 -14.56 -25.29 7.76
C VAL A 582 -13.38 -25.52 6.81
N LYS A 583 -12.15 -25.47 7.32
CA LYS A 583 -10.93 -25.69 6.52
C LYS A 583 -10.39 -27.10 6.64
N GLN A 584 -10.51 -27.71 7.82
CA GLN A 584 -9.92 -29.01 8.10
C GLN A 584 -10.72 -29.74 9.17
N VAL A 585 -10.82 -31.06 9.03
CA VAL A 585 -11.35 -31.96 10.05
C VAL A 585 -10.18 -32.71 10.67
N ILE A 586 -9.96 -32.52 11.97
CA ILE A 586 -8.93 -33.19 12.76
C ILE A 586 -9.61 -34.35 13.49
N LYS A 587 -9.25 -35.59 13.16
CA LYS A 587 -9.87 -36.82 13.69
C LYS A 587 -9.06 -37.49 14.77
#